data_AF-A0A3C1KNP9-F1
#
_entry.id   AF-A0A3C1KNP9-F1
#
_cell.length_a   1.000
_cell.length_b   1.000
_cell.length_c   1.000
_cell.angle_alpha   90.00
_cell.angle_beta   90.00
_cell.angle_gamma   90.00
#
_symmetry.space_group_name_H-M   'P 1'
#
loop_
_entity.id
_entity.type
_entity.pdbx_description
1 polymer ?
#
loop_
_entity_poly.entity_id
_entity_poly.type
_entity_poly.pdbx_seq_one_letter_code
_entity_poly.pdbx_strand_id
1 'polypeptide(L)'
;FTVSSAGGRRGAQMGTFDIHHPDVMDFIRAKREDGRLRQFNLSLLITDEFIEAVKAEADWALSFPMTVKEVEGAGLDLENDSSIVWRHFPVTKGYVSNDRGEVACRIYKTVPARRLWDMIMASTYDFAEPGFILIDRVNQMNNNWWLEDIRATNPCVTADTWVQTGEGPRQVAALTGSPFLARVDGCDHASGAEGFFRTATKPVVRLQTREGPALRLTADHRVRRVSSLNRWRVETEWCAAGELSPGDQVLLNDHRSAAQWPGAYTRDEGYLIGLLIGDGTLKADKAVLSVWTRPLAVNEGGCADGVEGVMAAALAAARSLPHRADFAGWQKVAGRDEYRLATGALRQLAHGL
;
A
#
# COMPACT_ATOMS: atom_id res chain seq x y z
N PHE A 1 -17.97 16.87 4.31
CA PHE A 1 -17.61 15.58 4.93
C PHE A 1 -17.21 14.62 3.82
N THR A 2 -15.93 14.29 3.71
CA THR A 2 -15.47 13.16 2.91
C THR A 2 -15.82 11.89 3.68
N VAL A 3 -16.38 10.87 3.03
CA VAL A 3 -16.75 9.60 3.69
C VAL A 3 -15.52 9.04 4.39
N SER A 4 -15.53 9.07 5.72
CA SER A 4 -14.49 8.47 6.55
C SER A 4 -14.68 6.96 6.53
N SER A 5 -13.62 6.21 6.22
CA SER A 5 -13.50 4.82 6.66
C SER A 5 -13.78 4.77 8.16
N ALA A 6 -14.79 4.00 8.56
CA ALA A 6 -15.28 3.97 9.94
C ALA A 6 -14.15 3.54 10.89
N GLY A 7 -13.95 4.30 11.97
CA GLY A 7 -12.92 4.05 12.98
C GLY A 7 -11.66 4.92 12.83
N GLY A 8 -11.78 6.24 12.96
CA GLY A 8 -10.68 7.21 13.18
C GLY A 8 -9.62 7.35 12.07
N ARG A 9 -9.53 6.39 11.15
CA ARG A 9 -8.58 6.33 10.06
C ARG A 9 -9.16 7.01 8.83
N ARG A 10 -8.31 7.77 8.19
CA ARG A 10 -8.69 8.61 7.07
C ARG A 10 -8.49 7.84 5.77
N GLY A 11 -9.44 7.87 4.84
CA GLY A 11 -9.32 7.19 3.56
C GLY A 11 -8.14 7.73 2.75
N ALA A 12 -7.35 6.86 2.12
CA ALA A 12 -6.26 7.26 1.22
C ALA A 12 -6.85 7.50 -0.17
N GLN A 13 -7.17 8.75 -0.48
CA GLN A 13 -7.69 9.16 -1.77
C GLN A 13 -6.56 9.80 -2.58
N MET A 14 -6.66 9.80 -3.91
CA MET A 14 -5.76 10.58 -4.75
C MET A 14 -6.58 11.56 -5.58
N GLY A 15 -6.18 12.82 -5.58
CA GLY A 15 -6.72 13.86 -6.42
C GLY A 15 -5.74 14.11 -7.54
N THR A 16 -6.14 13.85 -8.78
CA THR A 16 -5.40 14.31 -9.96
C THR A 16 -6.04 15.59 -10.48
N PHE A 17 -5.21 16.53 -10.93
CA PHE A 17 -5.67 17.82 -11.41
C PHE A 17 -4.90 18.25 -12.64
N ASP A 18 -5.60 18.82 -13.61
CA ASP A 18 -5.01 19.20 -14.90
C ASP A 18 -4.16 20.47 -14.76
N ILE A 19 -2.97 20.49 -15.35
CA ILE A 19 -2.04 21.63 -15.29
C ILE A 19 -2.60 22.89 -15.99
N HIS A 20 -3.57 22.74 -16.89
CA HIS A 20 -4.23 23.86 -17.55
C HIS A 20 -5.32 24.51 -16.69
N HIS A 21 -5.79 23.86 -15.63
CA HIS A 21 -6.99 24.31 -14.93
C HIS A 21 -6.80 25.70 -14.29
N PRO A 22 -7.77 26.62 -14.37
CA PRO A 22 -7.69 27.96 -13.75
C PRO A 22 -7.30 27.94 -12.26
N ASP A 23 -7.85 26.98 -11.52
CA ASP A 23 -7.59 26.78 -10.09
C ASP A 23 -6.33 25.96 -9.76
N VAL A 24 -5.48 25.63 -10.75
CA VAL A 24 -4.30 24.77 -10.52
C VAL A 24 -3.37 25.32 -9.44
N MET A 25 -3.24 26.65 -9.35
CA MET A 25 -2.39 27.29 -8.35
C MET A 25 -2.93 27.10 -6.93
N ASP A 26 -4.25 27.11 -6.77
CA ASP A 26 -4.91 26.87 -5.49
C ASP A 26 -4.86 25.38 -5.14
N PHE A 27 -4.98 24.50 -6.14
CA PHE A 27 -4.79 23.06 -5.96
C PHE A 27 -3.38 22.73 -5.45
N ILE A 28 -2.33 23.31 -6.04
CA ILE A 28 -0.94 23.15 -5.60
C ILE A 28 -0.77 23.59 -4.14
N ARG A 29 -1.42 24.69 -3.75
CA ARG A 29 -1.32 25.25 -2.39
C ARG A 29 -2.28 24.61 -1.39
N ALA A 30 -3.16 23.72 -1.83
CA ALA A 30 -4.29 23.28 -1.02
C ALA A 30 -3.88 22.64 0.31
N LYS A 31 -2.68 22.02 0.39
CA LYS A 31 -2.15 21.43 1.63
C LYS A 31 -1.39 22.39 2.54
N ARG A 32 -1.16 23.63 2.12
CA ARG A 32 -0.60 24.68 3.00
C ARG A 32 -1.60 25.15 4.03
N GLU A 33 -2.90 25.03 3.71
CA GLU A 33 -3.99 25.36 4.62
C GLU A 33 -4.30 24.18 5.53
N ASP A 34 -4.16 24.40 6.84
CA ASP A 34 -4.46 23.35 7.80
C ASP A 34 -5.94 22.93 7.71
N GLY A 35 -6.19 21.64 7.51
CA GLY A 35 -7.56 21.11 7.38
C GLY A 35 -8.00 20.79 5.96
N ARG A 36 -7.40 21.39 4.94
CA ARG A 36 -7.84 21.25 3.54
C ARG A 36 -7.20 20.04 2.86
N LEU A 37 -8.02 19.24 2.17
CA LEU A 37 -7.62 18.02 1.44
C LEU A 37 -6.70 17.04 2.20
N ARG A 38 -6.79 17.00 3.54
CA ARG A 38 -5.94 16.17 4.42
C ARG A 38 -5.89 14.67 4.04
N GLN A 39 -6.91 14.17 3.33
CA GLN A 39 -7.09 12.75 3.00
C GLN A 39 -6.77 12.40 1.55
N PHE A 40 -6.40 13.40 0.76
CA PHE A 40 -5.99 13.19 -0.62
C PHE A 40 -4.47 13.25 -0.72
N ASN A 41 -3.85 12.37 -1.48
CA ASN A 41 -2.59 12.66 -2.13
C ASN A 41 -2.89 13.47 -3.40
N LEU A 42 -2.22 14.59 -3.60
CA LEU A 42 -2.46 15.46 -4.75
C LEU A 42 -1.41 15.18 -5.83
N SER A 43 -1.82 15.09 -7.08
CA SER A 43 -0.92 14.94 -8.23
C SER A 43 -1.39 15.81 -9.40
N LEU A 44 -0.44 16.38 -10.15
CA LEU A 44 -0.74 17.13 -11.37
C LEU A 44 -0.58 16.25 -12.60
N LEU A 45 -1.54 16.38 -13.52
CA LEU A 45 -1.46 15.84 -14.87
C LEU A 45 -0.70 16.85 -15.72
N ILE A 46 0.57 16.54 -15.99
CA ILE A 46 1.50 17.42 -16.68
C ILE A 46 1.61 16.99 -18.14
N THR A 47 1.42 17.94 -19.04
CA THR A 47 1.56 17.74 -20.49
C THR A 47 2.97 18.04 -20.98
N ASP A 48 3.34 17.46 -22.11
CA ASP A 48 4.57 17.76 -22.84
C ASP A 48 4.59 19.28 -23.20
N GLU A 49 3.44 19.85 -23.57
CA GLU A 49 3.28 21.29 -23.86
C GLU A 49 3.73 22.19 -22.70
N PHE A 50 3.33 21.85 -21.45
CA PHE A 50 3.73 22.61 -20.28
C PHE A 50 5.24 22.54 -20.04
N ILE A 51 5.83 21.36 -20.20
CA ILE A 51 7.29 21.18 -20.05
C ILE A 51 8.05 22.03 -21.07
N GLU A 52 7.61 22.05 -22.32
CA GLU A 52 8.23 22.88 -23.35
C GLU A 52 8.04 24.38 -23.06
N ALA A 53 6.87 24.80 -22.58
CA ALA A 53 6.65 26.19 -22.14
C ALA A 53 7.59 26.59 -20.99
N VAL A 54 7.83 25.70 -20.02
CA VAL A 54 8.78 25.95 -18.92
C VAL A 54 10.21 26.10 -19.44
N LYS A 55 10.65 25.20 -20.34
CA LYS A 55 12.00 25.25 -20.94
C LYS A 55 12.23 26.51 -21.77
N ALA A 56 11.19 26.95 -22.49
CA ALA A 56 11.24 28.14 -23.33
C ALA A 56 11.00 29.45 -22.56
N GLU A 57 10.80 29.38 -21.24
CA GLU A 57 10.41 30.53 -20.41
C GLU A 57 9.16 31.27 -20.94
N ALA A 58 8.25 30.52 -21.54
CA ALA A 58 7.04 31.03 -22.15
C ALA A 58 5.93 31.28 -21.12
N ASP A 59 4.91 32.02 -21.56
CA ASP A 59 3.66 32.17 -20.84
C ASP A 59 2.79 30.91 -20.95
N TRP A 60 2.00 30.66 -19.91
CA TRP A 60 1.11 29.52 -19.76
C TRP A 60 -0.34 29.99 -19.56
N ALA A 61 -1.23 29.57 -20.45
CA ALA A 61 -2.64 29.91 -20.40
C ALA A 61 -3.41 28.91 -19.53
N LEU A 62 -3.91 29.40 -18.39
CA LEU A 62 -4.85 28.67 -17.54
C LEU A 62 -6.26 28.77 -18.13
N SER A 63 -6.80 27.64 -18.56
CA SER A 63 -7.98 27.57 -19.41
C SER A 63 -8.91 26.43 -19.02
N PHE A 64 -10.21 26.58 -19.28
CA PHE A 64 -11.22 25.56 -18.99
C PHE A 64 -12.21 25.39 -20.16
N PRO A 65 -12.68 24.15 -20.45
CA PRO A 65 -13.62 23.87 -21.53
C PRO A 65 -14.90 24.70 -21.49
N MET A 66 -15.33 25.17 -22.66
CA MET A 66 -16.56 25.93 -22.84
C MET A 66 -17.70 25.02 -23.29
N THR A 67 -18.83 25.10 -22.59
CA THR A 67 -20.04 24.38 -22.99
C THR A 67 -20.69 25.02 -24.21
N VAL A 68 -21.44 24.24 -24.98
CA VAL A 68 -22.19 24.73 -26.15
C VAL A 68 -23.10 25.91 -25.78
N LYS A 69 -23.78 25.83 -24.63
CA LYS A 69 -24.69 26.88 -24.14
C LYS A 69 -23.99 28.20 -23.83
N GLU A 70 -22.77 28.15 -23.29
CA GLU A 70 -22.00 29.36 -22.96
C GLU A 70 -21.57 30.12 -24.22
N VAL A 71 -21.35 29.41 -25.31
CA VAL A 71 -20.96 30.01 -26.60
C VAL A 71 -22.17 30.57 -27.34
N GLU A 72 -23.27 29.82 -27.42
CA GLU A 72 -24.51 30.23 -28.08
C GLU A 72 -25.09 31.53 -27.49
N GLY A 73 -24.93 31.75 -26.18
CA GLY A 73 -25.42 32.95 -25.50
C GLY A 73 -24.49 34.17 -25.58
N ALA A 74 -23.24 34.00 -26.00
CA ALA A 74 -22.20 35.04 -25.87
C ALA A 74 -21.76 35.67 -27.20
N GLY A 75 -22.12 35.09 -28.35
CA GLY A 75 -21.75 35.64 -29.67
C GLY A 75 -20.24 35.68 -29.91
N LEU A 76 -19.51 34.70 -29.38
CA LEU A 76 -18.05 34.64 -29.43
C LEU A 76 -17.56 34.16 -30.81
N ASP A 77 -16.51 34.81 -31.31
CA ASP A 77 -15.76 34.34 -32.49
C ASP A 77 -14.70 33.32 -32.05
N LEU A 78 -15.05 32.04 -32.12
CA LEU A 78 -14.22 30.93 -31.64
C LEU A 78 -12.87 30.78 -32.37
N GLU A 79 -12.73 31.36 -33.56
CA GLU A 79 -11.53 31.24 -34.39
C GLU A 79 -10.53 32.37 -34.13
N ASN A 80 -11.04 33.59 -33.85
CA ASN A 80 -10.19 34.79 -33.74
C ASN A 80 -10.11 35.38 -32.33
N ASP A 81 -10.89 34.86 -31.37
CA ASP A 81 -10.85 35.36 -30.00
C ASP A 81 -9.59 34.84 -29.26
N SER A 82 -8.67 35.76 -28.99
CA SER A 82 -7.43 35.50 -28.23
C SER A 82 -7.64 34.99 -26.80
N SER A 83 -8.87 35.07 -26.27
CA SER A 83 -9.25 34.48 -24.98
C SER A 83 -9.64 33.01 -25.08
N ILE A 84 -9.53 32.39 -26.25
CA ILE A 84 -9.87 30.99 -26.50
C ILE A 84 -8.62 30.23 -26.98
N VAL A 85 -8.45 29.01 -26.46
CA VAL A 85 -7.42 28.07 -26.90
C VAL A 85 -8.07 26.71 -27.15
N TRP A 86 -7.70 26.08 -28.26
CA TRP A 86 -8.12 24.71 -28.58
C TRP A 86 -7.18 23.72 -27.89
N ARG A 87 -7.73 22.78 -27.12
CA ARG A 87 -6.93 21.77 -26.40
C ARG A 87 -7.51 20.39 -26.56
N HIS A 88 -6.64 19.38 -26.56
CA HIS A 88 -7.08 17.99 -26.41
C HIS A 88 -7.78 17.81 -25.05
N PHE A 89 -8.97 17.23 -25.07
CA PHE A 89 -9.74 16.97 -23.86
C PHE A 89 -10.46 15.62 -23.98
N PRO A 90 -10.44 14.77 -22.96
CA PRO A 90 -10.94 13.38 -23.07
C PRO A 90 -12.46 13.28 -23.21
N VAL A 91 -13.19 14.35 -22.85
CA VAL A 91 -14.65 14.41 -22.97
C VAL A 91 -15.02 15.58 -23.86
N THR A 92 -15.48 15.30 -25.07
CA THR A 92 -15.94 16.34 -26.01
C THR A 92 -17.44 16.58 -25.91
N LYS A 93 -18.21 15.57 -25.46
CA LYS A 93 -19.67 15.64 -25.38
C LYS A 93 -20.12 16.77 -24.44
N GLY A 94 -20.86 17.72 -24.99
CA GLY A 94 -21.41 18.86 -24.25
C GLY A 94 -20.53 20.12 -24.29
N TYR A 95 -19.32 20.00 -24.83
CA TYR A 95 -18.40 21.11 -25.08
C TYR A 95 -18.33 21.45 -26.56
N VAL A 96 -17.87 22.66 -26.86
CA VAL A 96 -17.61 23.08 -28.24
C VAL A 96 -16.32 22.44 -28.71
N SER A 97 -16.37 21.69 -29.81
CA SER A 97 -15.23 20.96 -30.36
C SER A 97 -15.01 21.31 -31.83
N ASN A 98 -13.77 21.26 -32.31
CA ASN A 98 -13.41 21.48 -33.71
C ASN A 98 -13.29 20.16 -34.49
N ASP A 99 -13.01 20.24 -35.80
CA ASP A 99 -12.87 19.07 -36.69
C ASP A 99 -11.67 18.18 -36.35
N ARG A 100 -10.73 18.68 -35.53
CA ARG A 100 -9.56 17.92 -35.04
C ARG A 100 -9.87 17.15 -33.75
N GLY A 101 -11.08 17.30 -33.20
CA GLY A 101 -11.49 16.71 -31.94
C GLY A 101 -10.99 17.45 -30.70
N GLU A 102 -10.45 18.66 -30.87
CA GLU A 102 -10.03 19.52 -29.76
C GLU A 102 -11.24 20.28 -29.21
N VAL A 103 -11.18 20.62 -27.93
CA VAL A 103 -12.23 21.37 -27.23
C VAL A 103 -11.81 22.82 -27.07
N ALA A 104 -12.74 23.75 -27.33
CA ALA A 104 -12.55 25.17 -27.08
C ALA A 104 -12.50 25.42 -25.58
N CYS A 105 -11.38 25.95 -25.09
CA CYS A 105 -11.17 26.31 -23.71
C CYS A 105 -11.03 27.82 -23.58
N ARG A 106 -11.82 28.43 -22.69
CA ARG A 106 -11.66 29.85 -22.35
C ARG A 106 -10.42 30.01 -21.47
N ILE A 107 -9.59 30.99 -21.79
CA ILE A 107 -8.45 31.42 -20.99
C ILE A 107 -8.98 32.34 -19.89
N TYR A 108 -8.73 31.96 -18.64
CA TYR A 108 -9.10 32.76 -17.46
C TYR A 108 -7.94 33.62 -16.97
N LYS A 109 -6.71 33.11 -17.15
CA LYS A 109 -5.50 33.78 -16.68
C LYS A 109 -4.28 33.24 -17.41
N THR A 110 -3.34 34.13 -17.70
CA THR A 110 -2.01 33.76 -18.21
C THR A 110 -0.95 34.00 -17.14
N VAL A 111 -0.04 33.06 -16.96
CA VAL A 111 1.07 33.15 -16.00
C VAL A 111 2.37 32.66 -16.64
N PRO A 112 3.56 33.16 -16.25
CA PRO A 112 4.80 32.57 -16.72
C PRO A 112 4.87 31.08 -16.35
N ALA A 113 5.15 30.20 -17.30
CA ALA A 113 5.21 28.76 -17.05
C ALA A 113 6.24 28.43 -15.96
N ARG A 114 7.39 29.12 -15.99
CA ARG A 114 8.43 29.04 -14.96
C ARG A 114 7.91 29.33 -13.55
N ARG A 115 7.03 30.32 -13.39
CA ARG A 115 6.44 30.66 -12.09
C ARG A 115 5.56 29.52 -11.56
N LEU A 116 4.78 28.88 -12.44
CA LEU A 116 3.96 27.74 -12.06
C LEU A 116 4.84 26.54 -11.70
N TRP A 117 5.88 26.27 -12.49
CA TRP A 117 6.89 25.25 -12.21
C TRP A 117 7.56 25.42 -10.83
N ASP A 118 8.08 26.62 -10.56
CA ASP A 118 8.77 26.90 -9.29
C ASP A 118 7.84 26.71 -8.09
N MET A 119 6.56 27.05 -8.26
CA MET A 119 5.56 26.83 -7.22
C MET A 119 5.24 25.35 -7.00
N ILE A 120 5.21 24.54 -8.07
CA ILE A 120 5.09 23.08 -7.96
C ILE A 120 6.30 22.55 -7.20
N MET A 121 7.52 22.88 -7.63
CA MET A 121 8.77 22.41 -7.00
C MET A 121 8.88 22.78 -5.53
N ALA A 122 8.58 24.04 -5.19
CA ALA A 122 8.56 24.49 -3.81
C ALA A 122 7.53 23.72 -2.97
N SER A 123 6.32 23.50 -3.49
CA SER A 123 5.30 22.73 -2.77
C SER A 123 5.69 21.26 -2.59
N THR A 124 6.22 20.63 -3.64
CA THR A 124 6.71 19.24 -3.58
C THR A 124 7.84 19.11 -2.56
N TYR A 125 8.71 20.11 -2.44
CA TYR A 125 9.77 20.13 -1.43
C TYR A 125 9.21 20.31 -0.01
N ASP A 126 8.35 21.31 0.20
CA ASP A 126 7.85 21.68 1.53
C ASP A 126 6.81 20.67 2.08
N PHE A 127 6.02 20.03 1.22
CA PHE A 127 4.84 19.23 1.59
C PHE A 127 4.79 17.84 0.94
N ALA A 128 5.84 17.43 0.22
CA ALA A 128 5.89 16.17 -0.56
C ALA A 128 4.79 16.06 -1.65
N GLU A 129 4.11 17.16 -1.98
CA GLU A 129 2.97 17.22 -2.90
C GLU A 129 2.87 18.60 -3.61
N PRO A 130 2.34 18.68 -4.84
CA PRO A 130 1.74 17.57 -5.59
C PRO A 130 2.77 16.64 -6.24
N GLY A 131 2.36 15.40 -6.46
CA GLY A 131 3.05 14.44 -7.33
C GLY A 131 2.93 14.83 -8.81
N PHE A 132 3.68 14.12 -9.65
CA PHE A 132 3.89 14.49 -11.05
C PHE A 132 3.53 13.33 -11.98
N ILE A 133 2.52 13.49 -12.82
CA ILE A 133 2.07 12.48 -13.78
C ILE A 133 2.22 13.04 -15.19
N LEU A 134 3.18 12.54 -15.96
CA LEU A 134 3.38 12.89 -17.38
C LEU A 134 2.26 12.29 -18.23
N ILE A 135 1.12 12.96 -18.30
CA ILE A 135 -0.14 12.38 -18.79
C ILE A 135 -0.11 12.08 -20.29
N ASP A 136 0.62 12.90 -21.06
CA ASP A 136 0.80 12.67 -22.50
C ASP A 136 1.62 11.40 -22.75
N ARG A 137 2.66 11.16 -21.95
CA ARG A 137 3.46 9.92 -22.05
C ARG A 137 2.66 8.69 -21.64
N VAL A 138 1.84 8.81 -20.60
CA VAL A 138 0.93 7.72 -20.19
C VAL A 138 0.01 7.34 -21.35
N ASN A 139 -0.60 8.31 -22.02
CA ASN A 139 -1.53 8.05 -23.12
C ASN A 139 -0.83 7.65 -24.44
N GLN A 140 0.36 8.19 -24.75
CA GLN A 140 1.17 7.74 -25.89
C GLN A 140 1.57 6.26 -25.76
N MET A 141 1.76 5.77 -24.54
CA MET A 141 2.10 4.38 -24.25
C MET A 141 0.88 3.52 -23.90
N ASN A 142 -0.34 4.06 -24.03
CA ASN A 142 -1.56 3.33 -23.72
C ASN A 142 -1.93 2.40 -24.88
N ASN A 143 -1.87 1.07 -24.67
CA ASN A 143 -2.30 0.09 -25.67
C ASN A 143 -3.80 0.18 -26.01
N ASN A 144 -4.62 0.75 -25.13
CA ASN A 144 -6.06 0.92 -25.31
C ASN A 144 -6.43 2.35 -25.78
N TRP A 145 -5.48 3.10 -26.34
CA TRP A 145 -5.67 4.49 -26.79
C TRP A 145 -6.91 4.74 -27.67
N TRP A 146 -7.41 3.70 -28.36
CA TRP A 146 -8.57 3.76 -29.24
C TRP A 146 -9.91 3.75 -28.50
N LEU A 147 -9.94 3.37 -27.22
CA LEU A 147 -11.16 3.26 -26.40
C LEU A 147 -11.13 4.18 -25.17
N GLU A 148 -9.95 4.54 -24.67
CA GLU A 148 -9.82 5.26 -23.40
C GLU A 148 -8.73 6.34 -23.41
N ASP A 149 -8.90 7.33 -22.53
CA ASP A 149 -7.92 8.36 -22.20
C ASP A 149 -7.68 8.31 -20.68
N ILE A 150 -6.45 7.95 -20.29
CA ILE A 150 -6.07 7.76 -18.89
C ILE A 150 -5.88 9.14 -18.25
N ARG A 151 -6.56 9.37 -17.13
CA ARG A 151 -6.57 10.66 -16.37
C ARG A 151 -6.26 10.51 -14.87
N ALA A 152 -6.03 9.29 -14.40
CA ALA A 152 -5.65 9.01 -13.02
C ALA A 152 -4.83 7.72 -12.94
N THR A 153 -4.10 7.54 -11.84
CA THR A 153 -3.37 6.28 -11.55
C THR A 153 -3.86 5.69 -10.23
N ASN A 154 -3.47 4.45 -9.94
CA ASN A 154 -3.71 3.81 -8.66
C ASN A 154 -2.42 3.11 -8.19
N PRO A 155 -2.21 2.95 -6.89
CA PRO A 155 -1.06 2.21 -6.38
C PRO A 155 -1.14 0.74 -6.84
N CYS A 156 -0.04 0.23 -7.41
CA CYS A 156 0.07 -1.14 -7.90
C CYS A 156 0.94 -1.98 -6.95
N VAL A 157 0.74 -3.30 -6.97
CA VAL A 157 1.56 -4.32 -6.30
C VAL A 157 1.84 -5.47 -7.27
N THR A 158 2.86 -6.28 -7.00
CA THR A 158 3.21 -7.42 -7.84
C THR A 158 2.32 -8.63 -7.57
N ALA A 159 2.18 -9.53 -8.54
CA ALA A 159 1.31 -10.71 -8.42
C ALA A 159 1.74 -11.71 -7.32
N ASP A 160 3.02 -11.74 -6.99
CA ASP A 160 3.59 -12.57 -5.91
C ASP A 160 3.45 -11.95 -4.51
N THR A 161 2.93 -10.70 -4.42
CA THR A 161 2.68 -10.04 -3.15
C THR A 161 1.60 -10.78 -2.37
N TRP A 162 1.89 -11.05 -1.09
CA TRP A 162 0.90 -11.54 -0.14
C TRP A 162 0.11 -10.37 0.44
N VAL A 163 -1.21 -10.50 0.44
CA VAL A 163 -2.13 -9.56 1.08
C VAL A 163 -2.98 -10.30 2.10
N GLN A 164 -3.35 -9.62 3.17
CA GLN A 164 -4.31 -10.16 4.13
C GLN A 164 -5.73 -10.04 3.57
N THR A 165 -6.51 -11.11 3.65
CA THR A 165 -7.93 -11.13 3.30
C THR A 165 -8.79 -11.60 4.48
N GLY A 166 -10.11 -11.48 4.36
CA GLY A 166 -11.07 -12.04 5.31
C GLY A 166 -10.93 -13.57 5.46
N GLU A 167 -10.42 -14.25 4.43
CA GLU A 167 -10.17 -15.71 4.42
C GLU A 167 -8.70 -16.08 4.70
N GLY A 168 -7.94 -15.12 5.25
CA GLY A 168 -6.52 -15.26 5.55
C GLY A 168 -5.61 -14.70 4.45
N PRO A 169 -4.28 -14.85 4.58
CA PRO A 169 -3.34 -14.40 3.56
C PRO A 169 -3.61 -15.08 2.20
N ARG A 170 -3.52 -14.32 1.11
CA ARG A 170 -3.54 -14.81 -0.28
C ARG A 170 -2.53 -14.04 -1.11
N GLN A 171 -1.97 -14.68 -2.14
CA GLN A 171 -1.19 -13.98 -3.15
C GLN A 171 -2.12 -13.21 -4.09
N VAL A 172 -1.69 -12.02 -4.52
CA VAL A 172 -2.42 -11.18 -5.48
C VAL A 172 -2.81 -11.96 -6.75
N ALA A 173 -1.94 -12.86 -7.22
CA ALA A 173 -2.23 -13.73 -8.36
C ALA A 173 -3.52 -14.57 -8.19
N ALA A 174 -3.81 -15.03 -6.97
CA ALA A 174 -5.01 -15.83 -6.67
C ALA A 174 -6.28 -14.98 -6.50
N LEU A 175 -6.13 -13.65 -6.44
CA LEU A 175 -7.21 -12.68 -6.25
C LEU A 175 -7.50 -11.89 -7.54
N THR A 176 -6.86 -12.25 -8.65
CA THR A 176 -7.02 -11.57 -9.93
C THR A 176 -8.28 -12.04 -10.63
N GLY A 177 -9.16 -11.10 -11.02
CA GLY A 177 -10.43 -11.40 -11.67
C GLY A 177 -11.49 -11.99 -10.73
N SER A 178 -11.38 -11.80 -9.41
CA SER A 178 -12.33 -12.33 -8.43
C SER A 178 -12.50 -11.39 -7.24
N PRO A 179 -13.74 -11.13 -6.79
CA PRO A 179 -13.97 -10.26 -5.64
C PRO A 179 -13.50 -10.93 -4.35
N PHE A 180 -12.97 -10.14 -3.43
CA PHE A 180 -12.51 -10.61 -2.13
C PHE A 180 -12.70 -9.53 -1.06
N LEU A 181 -12.58 -9.92 0.21
CA LEU A 181 -12.52 -9.00 1.33
C LEU A 181 -11.05 -8.74 1.68
N ALA A 182 -10.52 -7.56 1.36
CA ALA A 182 -9.20 -7.14 1.79
C ALA A 182 -9.22 -6.78 3.28
N ARG A 183 -8.28 -7.32 4.07
CA ARG A 183 -8.17 -7.00 5.49
C ARG A 183 -7.11 -5.93 5.72
N VAL A 184 -7.53 -4.76 6.18
CA VAL A 184 -6.68 -3.59 6.40
C VAL A 184 -6.84 -3.17 7.85
N ASP A 185 -5.74 -3.25 8.62
CA ASP A 185 -5.70 -2.94 10.06
C ASP A 185 -6.76 -3.67 10.89
N GLY A 186 -7.10 -4.88 10.45
CA GLY A 186 -8.05 -5.76 11.12
C GLY A 186 -9.51 -5.57 10.74
N CYS A 187 -9.81 -4.67 9.80
CA CYS A 187 -11.16 -4.53 9.22
C CYS A 187 -11.20 -5.10 7.81
N ASP A 188 -12.31 -5.77 7.46
CA ASP A 188 -12.54 -6.35 6.14
C ASP A 188 -13.25 -5.37 5.21
N HIS A 189 -12.75 -5.26 3.97
CA HIS A 189 -13.23 -4.32 2.95
C HIS A 189 -13.45 -5.05 1.62
N ALA A 190 -14.65 -4.91 1.03
CA ALA A 190 -14.93 -5.49 -0.28
C ALA A 190 -14.12 -4.83 -1.40
N SER A 191 -13.50 -5.66 -2.24
CA SER A 191 -12.95 -5.24 -3.52
C SER A 191 -14.06 -5.00 -4.56
N GLY A 192 -13.69 -4.45 -5.72
CA GLY A 192 -14.54 -4.51 -6.92
C GLY A 192 -14.75 -5.93 -7.43
N ALA A 193 -15.63 -6.08 -8.42
CA ALA A 193 -15.99 -7.38 -9.02
C ALA A 193 -14.78 -8.14 -9.61
N GLU A 194 -13.81 -7.41 -10.14
CA GLU A 194 -12.60 -7.99 -10.73
C GLU A 194 -11.50 -8.24 -9.68
N GLY A 195 -11.66 -7.83 -8.43
CA GLY A 195 -10.60 -7.92 -7.43
C GLY A 195 -9.34 -7.15 -7.85
N PHE A 196 -8.19 -7.85 -7.90
CA PHE A 196 -6.99 -7.32 -8.54
C PHE A 196 -7.05 -7.50 -10.06
N PHE A 197 -6.38 -6.61 -10.81
CA PHE A 197 -6.29 -6.69 -12.26
C PHE A 197 -4.88 -6.29 -12.73
N ARG A 198 -4.45 -6.82 -13.88
CA ARG A 198 -3.12 -6.54 -14.43
C ARG A 198 -3.12 -5.14 -15.06
N THR A 199 -2.28 -4.26 -14.55
CA THR A 199 -2.16 -2.88 -15.06
C THR A 199 -0.99 -2.70 -16.03
N ALA A 200 0.20 -3.21 -15.71
CA ALA A 200 1.41 -3.01 -16.52
C ALA A 200 2.52 -4.01 -16.16
N THR A 201 3.65 -3.90 -16.88
CA THR A 201 4.94 -4.51 -16.48
C THR A 201 5.89 -3.37 -16.13
N LYS A 202 6.42 -3.36 -14.89
CA LYS A 202 7.31 -2.30 -14.38
C LYS A 202 8.55 -2.89 -13.70
N PRO A 203 9.68 -2.17 -13.67
CA PRO A 203 10.79 -2.51 -12.77
C PRO A 203 10.33 -2.49 -11.31
N VAL A 204 10.86 -3.43 -10.52
CA VAL A 204 10.54 -3.56 -9.09
C VAL A 204 11.82 -3.62 -8.27
N VAL A 205 11.73 -3.11 -7.04
CA VAL A 205 12.75 -3.27 -6.01
C VAL A 205 12.35 -4.40 -5.07
N ARG A 206 13.35 -5.01 -4.42
CA ARG A 206 13.13 -6.01 -3.37
C ARG A 206 13.48 -5.37 -2.03
N LEU A 207 12.46 -5.08 -1.23
CA LEU A 207 12.62 -4.70 0.16
C LEU A 207 12.79 -5.99 0.97
N GLN A 208 13.89 -6.13 1.70
CA GLN A 208 14.13 -7.28 2.56
C GLN A 208 14.64 -6.80 3.92
N THR A 209 13.92 -7.19 4.96
CA THR A 209 14.35 -6.97 6.34
C THR A 209 15.40 -8.01 6.73
N ARG A 210 16.28 -7.66 7.67
CA ARG A 210 17.31 -8.59 8.19
C ARG A 210 16.67 -9.81 8.86
N GLU A 211 15.50 -9.62 9.43
CA GLU A 211 14.72 -10.62 10.17
C GLU A 211 14.01 -11.62 9.23
N GLY A 212 14.09 -11.42 7.89
CA GLY A 212 13.59 -12.36 6.89
C GLY A 212 12.44 -11.84 6.02
N PRO A 213 11.41 -11.15 6.56
CA PRO A 213 10.32 -10.61 5.76
C PRO A 213 10.81 -9.80 4.56
N ALA A 214 10.23 -10.09 3.40
CA ALA A 214 10.59 -9.46 2.13
C ALA A 214 9.37 -9.19 1.27
N LEU A 215 9.44 -8.14 0.47
CA LEU A 215 8.39 -7.69 -0.44
C LEU A 215 9.02 -7.21 -1.76
N ARG A 216 8.37 -7.51 -2.89
CA ARG A 216 8.70 -6.92 -4.19
C ARG A 216 7.66 -5.87 -4.51
N LEU A 217 8.10 -4.68 -4.85
CA LEU A 217 7.25 -3.51 -5.02
C LEU A 217 7.90 -2.53 -5.98
N THR A 218 7.12 -1.63 -6.56
CA THR A 218 7.67 -0.55 -7.38
C THR A 218 8.38 0.46 -6.49
N ALA A 219 9.35 1.21 -7.03
CA ALA A 219 10.15 2.15 -6.26
C ALA A 219 9.31 3.28 -5.62
N ASP A 220 8.19 3.64 -6.23
CA ASP A 220 7.23 4.65 -5.76
C ASP A 220 6.23 4.12 -4.72
N HIS A 221 6.18 2.81 -4.48
CA HIS A 221 5.24 2.21 -3.53
C HIS A 221 5.57 2.67 -2.10
N ARG A 222 4.57 3.17 -1.38
CA ARG A 222 4.75 3.77 -0.05
C ARG A 222 4.86 2.71 1.04
N VAL A 223 5.86 2.84 1.89
CA VAL A 223 6.10 1.99 3.07
C VAL A 223 6.27 2.87 4.31
N ARG A 224 5.99 2.32 5.50
CA ARG A 224 6.20 3.04 6.76
C ARG A 224 7.62 2.86 7.24
N ARG A 225 8.45 3.88 7.07
CA ARG A 225 9.78 3.95 7.69
C ARG A 225 9.64 4.42 9.13
N VAL A 226 10.42 3.85 10.03
CA VAL A 226 10.56 4.32 11.41
C VAL A 226 11.44 5.56 11.40
N SER A 227 10.85 6.71 11.73
CA SER A 227 11.55 7.99 11.78
C SER A 227 12.22 8.24 13.13
N SER A 228 11.67 7.68 14.21
CA SER A 228 12.25 7.75 15.55
C SER A 228 11.82 6.54 16.38
N LEU A 229 12.76 5.94 17.10
CA LEU A 229 12.54 4.79 17.96
C LEU A 229 13.20 5.03 19.32
N ASN A 230 12.40 5.02 20.38
CA ASN A 230 12.89 4.94 21.75
C ASN A 230 12.12 3.85 22.52
N ARG A 231 12.51 3.61 23.78
CA ARG A 231 11.92 2.56 24.63
C ARG A 231 10.40 2.65 24.79
N TRP A 232 9.82 3.84 24.63
CA TRP A 232 8.42 4.13 24.91
C TRP A 232 7.61 4.52 23.67
N ARG A 233 8.28 4.82 22.56
CA ARG A 233 7.64 5.40 21.37
C ARG A 233 8.28 4.91 20.09
N VAL A 234 7.43 4.56 19.13
CA VAL A 234 7.78 4.34 17.73
C VAL A 234 7.06 5.39 16.91
N GLU A 235 7.81 6.27 16.26
CA GLU A 235 7.29 7.21 15.27
C GLU A 235 7.61 6.71 13.88
N THR A 236 6.68 6.95 12.95
CA THR A 236 6.80 6.47 11.58
C THR A 236 6.34 7.52 10.60
N GLU A 237 6.91 7.45 9.40
CA GLU A 237 6.55 8.28 8.26
C GLU A 237 6.37 7.40 7.02
N TRP A 238 5.63 7.91 6.04
CA TRP A 238 5.47 7.24 4.75
C TRP A 238 6.55 7.71 3.78
N CYS A 239 7.42 6.82 3.33
CA CYS A 239 8.41 7.09 2.28
C CYS A 239 8.17 6.16 1.08
N ALA A 240 8.68 6.53 -0.09
CA ALA A 240 8.69 5.62 -1.22
C ALA A 240 9.71 4.49 -0.98
N ALA A 241 9.45 3.28 -1.47
CA ALA A 241 10.35 2.15 -1.27
C ALA A 241 11.75 2.38 -1.85
N GLY A 242 11.85 3.14 -2.94
CA GLY A 242 13.12 3.53 -3.56
C GLY A 242 13.92 4.57 -2.77
N GLU A 243 13.32 5.21 -1.77
CA GLU A 243 14.00 6.16 -0.87
C GLU A 243 14.60 5.49 0.37
N LEU A 244 14.31 4.19 0.57
CA LEU A 244 14.89 3.44 1.68
C LEU A 244 16.37 3.20 1.48
N SER A 245 17.13 3.38 2.55
CA SER A 245 18.54 3.01 2.62
C SER A 245 18.76 1.75 3.45
N PRO A 246 19.78 0.92 3.17
CA PRO A 246 20.14 -0.19 4.05
C PRO A 246 20.36 0.29 5.49
N GLY A 247 19.65 -0.34 6.43
CA GLY A 247 19.65 0.07 7.84
C GLY A 247 18.37 0.80 8.27
N ASP A 248 17.58 1.33 7.32
CA ASP A 248 16.25 1.84 7.63
C ASP A 248 15.37 0.73 8.21
N GLN A 249 14.64 1.08 9.27
CA GLN A 249 13.64 0.19 9.86
C GLN A 249 12.29 0.47 9.22
N VAL A 250 11.57 -0.60 8.86
CA VAL A 250 10.21 -0.52 8.33
C VAL A 250 9.23 -1.12 9.32
N LEU A 251 8.09 -0.46 9.50
CA LEU A 251 7.05 -0.95 10.39
C LEU A 251 6.28 -2.08 9.69
N LEU A 252 6.37 -3.29 10.24
CA LEU A 252 5.51 -4.41 9.87
C LEU A 252 4.17 -4.26 10.59
N ASN A 253 3.07 -4.57 9.88
CA ASN A 253 1.76 -4.53 10.50
C ASN A 253 1.65 -5.62 11.58
N ASP A 254 1.19 -5.22 12.75
CA ASP A 254 0.85 -6.10 13.86
C ASP A 254 -0.60 -6.59 13.65
N HIS A 255 -0.74 -7.67 12.90
CA HIS A 255 -2.04 -8.30 12.67
C HIS A 255 -2.65 -8.96 13.92
N ARG A 256 -2.08 -8.82 15.14
CA ARG A 256 -2.51 -9.56 16.34
C ARG A 256 -3.96 -9.31 16.70
N SER A 257 -4.47 -8.09 16.51
CA SER A 257 -5.87 -7.76 16.80
C SER A 257 -6.87 -8.43 15.84
N ALA A 258 -6.41 -8.96 14.71
CA ALA A 258 -7.26 -9.57 13.68
C ALA A 258 -6.59 -10.77 12.99
N ALA A 259 -5.87 -11.58 13.78
CA ALA A 259 -5.12 -12.74 13.32
C ALA A 259 -5.96 -14.00 13.09
N GLN A 260 -7.30 -13.89 13.10
CA GLN A 260 -8.19 -15.03 12.93
C GLN A 260 -8.83 -15.00 11.54
N TRP A 261 -8.81 -16.14 10.87
CA TRP A 261 -9.49 -16.37 9.61
C TRP A 261 -9.98 -17.82 9.55
N PRO A 262 -11.02 -18.11 8.77
CA PRO A 262 -11.44 -19.49 8.53
C PRO A 262 -10.33 -20.27 7.82
N GLY A 263 -10.09 -21.50 8.26
CA GLY A 263 -9.06 -22.37 7.69
C GLY A 263 -9.20 -23.80 8.18
N ALA A 264 -8.45 -24.71 7.56
CA ALA A 264 -8.45 -26.13 7.92
C ALA A 264 -7.80 -26.43 9.27
N TYR A 265 -6.97 -25.50 9.77
CA TYR A 265 -6.19 -25.66 11.00
C TYR A 265 -6.42 -24.51 11.97
N THR A 266 -6.16 -24.78 13.24
CA THR A 266 -6.30 -23.88 14.36
C THR A 266 -4.99 -23.14 14.67
N ARG A 267 -5.09 -22.09 15.49
CA ARG A 267 -3.93 -21.37 16.02
C ARG A 267 -2.98 -22.30 16.80
N ASP A 268 -3.53 -23.23 17.58
CA ASP A 268 -2.78 -24.14 18.42
C ASP A 268 -1.98 -25.14 17.58
N GLU A 269 -2.59 -25.68 16.53
CA GLU A 269 -1.92 -26.51 15.53
C GLU A 269 -0.77 -25.76 14.84
N GLY A 270 -1.03 -24.53 14.40
CA GLY A 270 0.01 -23.67 13.81
C GLY A 270 1.14 -23.34 14.79
N TYR A 271 0.82 -23.09 16.06
CA TYR A 271 1.81 -22.82 17.10
C TYR A 271 2.72 -24.02 17.36
N LEU A 272 2.16 -25.23 17.45
CA LEU A 272 2.92 -26.47 17.63
C LEU A 272 3.80 -26.78 16.42
N ILE A 273 3.32 -26.56 15.20
CA ILE A 273 4.11 -26.71 13.97
C ILE A 273 5.26 -25.69 13.94
N GLY A 274 5.02 -24.45 14.34
CA GLY A 274 6.07 -23.44 14.48
C GLY A 274 7.19 -23.88 15.44
N LEU A 275 6.82 -24.41 16.62
CA LEU A 275 7.79 -24.96 17.56
C LEU A 275 8.53 -26.18 16.99
N LEU A 276 7.84 -27.03 16.24
CA LEU A 276 8.43 -28.21 15.61
C LEU A 276 9.48 -27.82 14.57
N ILE A 277 9.20 -26.80 13.74
CA ILE A 277 10.12 -26.28 12.73
C ILE A 277 11.34 -25.61 13.37
N GLY A 278 11.13 -24.90 14.49
CA GLY A 278 12.20 -24.20 15.20
C GLY A 278 13.21 -25.15 15.85
N ASP A 279 12.78 -25.86 16.89
CA ASP A 279 13.66 -26.66 17.77
C ASP A 279 13.14 -28.10 17.99
N GLY A 280 12.19 -28.53 17.15
CA GLY A 280 11.61 -29.85 17.25
C GLY A 280 12.34 -30.92 16.43
N THR A 281 11.91 -32.17 16.59
CA THR A 281 12.42 -33.32 15.85
C THR A 281 11.28 -34.23 15.44
N LEU A 282 11.17 -34.50 14.14
CA LEU A 282 10.24 -35.49 13.61
C LEU A 282 10.88 -36.88 13.67
N LYS A 283 10.27 -37.80 14.41
CA LYS A 283 10.65 -39.22 14.49
C LYS A 283 9.67 -40.08 13.70
N ALA A 284 10.01 -41.37 13.54
CA ALA A 284 9.16 -42.32 12.84
C ALA A 284 7.76 -42.47 13.48
N ASP A 285 7.65 -42.39 14.81
CA ASP A 285 6.41 -42.62 15.57
C ASP A 285 5.78 -41.33 16.12
N LYS A 286 6.54 -40.23 16.24
CA LYS A 286 6.10 -39.00 16.91
C LYS A 286 6.88 -37.76 16.51
N ALA A 287 6.33 -36.60 16.82
CA ALA A 287 7.06 -35.34 16.84
C ALA A 287 7.49 -35.04 18.28
N VAL A 288 8.69 -34.49 18.45
CA VAL A 288 9.23 -34.07 19.74
C VAL A 288 9.51 -32.59 19.67
N LEU A 289 8.91 -31.81 20.57
CA LEU A 289 9.27 -30.42 20.81
C LEU A 289 10.34 -30.37 21.90
N SER A 290 11.32 -29.49 21.73
CA SER A 290 12.40 -29.29 22.70
C SER A 290 12.42 -27.85 23.16
N VAL A 291 12.58 -27.63 24.47
CA VAL A 291 12.80 -26.31 25.04
C VAL A 291 13.98 -26.39 26.00
N TRP A 292 14.86 -25.39 25.95
CA TRP A 292 16.10 -25.36 26.71
C TRP A 292 16.03 -24.30 27.82
N THR A 293 16.36 -24.68 29.05
CA THR A 293 16.49 -23.75 30.17
C THR A 293 17.91 -23.19 30.23
N ARG A 294 18.08 -21.92 30.62
CA ARG A 294 19.44 -21.39 30.91
C ARG A 294 19.91 -21.86 32.29
N PRO A 295 21.20 -22.18 32.47
CA PRO A 295 21.78 -22.31 33.79
C PRO A 295 21.66 -20.96 34.52
N LEU A 296 21.19 -20.96 35.77
CA LEU A 296 21.17 -19.76 36.60
C LEU A 296 22.61 -19.26 36.79
N ALA A 297 22.89 -18.01 36.45
CA ALA A 297 24.12 -17.35 36.87
C ALA A 297 24.11 -17.23 38.41
N VAL A 298 25.27 -17.31 39.05
CA VAL A 298 25.47 -17.50 40.51
C VAL A 298 24.82 -16.41 41.39
N ASN A 299 24.27 -15.32 40.82
CA ASN A 299 23.64 -14.21 41.54
C ASN A 299 22.27 -13.76 41.01
N GLU A 300 21.58 -14.53 40.17
CA GLU A 300 20.22 -14.18 39.72
C GLU A 300 19.16 -14.98 40.51
N GLY A 301 18.34 -14.26 41.30
CA GLY A 301 17.18 -14.82 41.97
C GLY A 301 15.98 -14.87 41.02
N GLY A 302 15.52 -16.09 40.68
CA GLY A 302 14.25 -16.32 39.99
C GLY A 302 14.41 -16.94 38.60
N CYS A 303 13.48 -17.84 38.28
CA CYS A 303 13.42 -18.60 37.04
C CYS A 303 13.35 -17.71 35.79
N ALA A 304 13.89 -18.24 34.69
CA ALA A 304 13.76 -17.74 33.33
C ALA A 304 12.28 -17.67 32.87
N ASP A 305 11.64 -16.53 33.13
CA ASP A 305 10.21 -16.24 32.96
C ASP A 305 9.62 -16.58 31.56
N GLY A 306 10.45 -16.59 30.51
CA GLY A 306 10.01 -16.90 29.14
C GLY A 306 9.86 -18.38 28.81
N VAL A 307 10.66 -19.27 29.41
CA VAL A 307 10.69 -20.70 29.07
C VAL A 307 9.44 -21.41 29.58
N GLU A 308 9.04 -21.11 30.82
CA GLU A 308 7.82 -21.66 31.41
C GLU A 308 6.58 -21.24 30.62
N GLY A 309 6.54 -19.98 30.13
CA GLY A 309 5.46 -19.50 29.28
C GLY A 309 5.33 -20.27 27.96
N VAL A 310 6.44 -20.53 27.27
CA VAL A 310 6.45 -21.35 26.04
C VAL A 310 5.99 -22.77 26.34
N MET A 311 6.52 -23.39 27.40
CA MET A 311 6.14 -24.74 27.81
C MET A 311 4.64 -24.82 28.15
N ALA A 312 4.11 -23.87 28.89
CA ALA A 312 2.70 -23.81 29.24
C ALA A 312 1.80 -23.65 28.00
N ALA A 313 2.13 -22.73 27.09
CA ALA A 313 1.39 -22.50 25.85
C ALA A 313 1.41 -23.73 24.94
N ALA A 314 2.59 -24.35 24.76
CA ALA A 314 2.74 -25.56 23.96
C ALA A 314 2.00 -26.76 24.56
N LEU A 315 1.98 -26.90 25.89
CA LEU A 315 1.23 -27.97 26.54
C LEU A 315 -0.27 -27.77 26.39
N ALA A 316 -0.77 -26.54 26.53
CA ALA A 316 -2.18 -26.21 26.30
C ALA A 316 -2.60 -26.55 24.86
N ALA A 317 -1.80 -26.12 23.87
CA ALA A 317 -2.02 -26.45 22.47
C ALA A 317 -1.94 -27.96 22.21
N ALA A 318 -0.96 -28.68 22.78
CA ALA A 318 -0.82 -30.11 22.58
C ALA A 318 -2.00 -30.91 23.16
N ARG A 319 -2.68 -30.40 24.18
CA ARG A 319 -3.87 -31.01 24.77
C ARG A 319 -5.13 -30.85 23.93
N SER A 320 -5.18 -29.89 22.99
CA SER A 320 -6.29 -29.79 22.04
C SER A 320 -6.20 -30.82 20.91
N LEU A 321 -5.02 -31.42 20.70
CA LEU A 321 -4.83 -32.56 19.78
C LEU A 321 -5.28 -33.89 20.41
N PRO A 322 -5.61 -34.92 19.59
CA PRO A 322 -5.80 -36.27 20.07
C PRO A 322 -4.60 -36.77 20.88
N HIS A 323 -4.84 -37.22 22.11
CA HIS A 323 -3.80 -37.71 23.00
C HIS A 323 -4.29 -38.90 23.82
N ARG A 324 -3.34 -39.69 24.33
CA ARG A 324 -3.64 -40.80 25.22
C ARG A 324 -3.97 -40.27 26.62
N ALA A 325 -4.74 -41.03 27.39
CA ALA A 325 -5.12 -40.66 28.76
C ALA A 325 -3.90 -40.48 29.70
N ASP A 326 -2.77 -41.12 29.40
CA ASP A 326 -1.51 -41.04 30.15
C ASP A 326 -0.58 -39.90 29.69
N PHE A 327 -1.07 -38.97 28.85
CA PHE A 327 -0.25 -37.89 28.33
C PHE A 327 0.15 -36.89 29.43
N ALA A 328 1.40 -37.00 29.90
CA ALA A 328 1.95 -36.18 30.98
C ALA A 328 2.52 -34.82 30.54
N GLY A 329 2.64 -34.57 29.22
CA GLY A 329 3.21 -33.32 28.70
C GLY A 329 4.74 -33.29 28.70
N TRP A 330 5.33 -32.27 29.32
CA TRP A 330 6.78 -32.03 29.31
C TRP A 330 7.54 -32.97 30.24
N GLN A 331 8.69 -33.46 29.78
CA GLN A 331 9.61 -34.30 30.55
C GLN A 331 11.00 -33.67 30.56
N LYS A 332 11.60 -33.52 31.74
CA LYS A 332 12.99 -33.07 31.87
C LYS A 332 13.94 -34.17 31.42
N VAL A 333 14.90 -33.83 30.55
CA VAL A 333 15.92 -34.76 30.11
C VAL A 333 17.03 -34.83 31.16
N ALA A 334 17.31 -36.03 31.67
CA ALA A 334 18.34 -36.22 32.68
C ALA A 334 19.72 -35.77 32.18
N GLY A 335 20.44 -34.99 33.00
CA GLY A 335 21.78 -34.49 32.67
C GLY A 335 21.82 -33.40 31.61
N ARG A 336 20.66 -32.82 31.22
CA ARG A 336 20.57 -31.72 30.28
C ARG A 336 19.61 -30.64 30.78
N ASP A 337 19.86 -29.41 30.37
CA ASP A 337 18.95 -28.28 30.58
C ASP A 337 17.85 -28.26 29.51
N GLU A 338 17.24 -29.41 29.25
CA GLU A 338 16.31 -29.65 28.14
C GLU A 338 15.01 -30.27 28.67
N TYR A 339 13.89 -29.76 28.19
CA TYR A 339 12.56 -30.35 28.37
C TYR A 339 12.02 -30.79 27.02
N ARG A 340 11.34 -31.94 27.00
CA ARG A 340 10.74 -32.50 25.79
C ARG A 340 9.25 -32.77 25.95
N LEU A 341 8.49 -32.45 24.92
CA LEU A 341 7.09 -32.85 24.78
C LEU A 341 6.96 -33.66 23.50
N ALA A 342 6.45 -34.88 23.61
CA ALA A 342 6.35 -35.80 22.47
C ALA A 342 4.90 -36.20 22.21
N THR A 343 4.48 -36.14 20.95
CA THR A 343 3.11 -36.51 20.54
C THR A 343 3.06 -37.08 19.12
N GLY A 344 2.28 -38.14 18.95
CA GLY A 344 1.99 -38.74 17.64
C GLY A 344 1.04 -37.89 16.80
N ALA A 345 0.11 -37.16 17.43
CA ALA A 345 -0.84 -36.31 16.72
C ALA A 345 -0.15 -35.13 16.02
N LEU A 346 0.85 -34.50 16.66
CA LEU A 346 1.62 -33.44 16.01
C LEU A 346 2.42 -33.97 14.80
N ARG A 347 2.88 -35.23 14.84
CA ARG A 347 3.50 -35.86 13.66
C ARG A 347 2.49 -36.04 12.54
N GLN A 348 1.28 -36.52 12.86
CA GLN A 348 0.23 -36.68 11.85
C GLN A 348 -0.14 -35.33 11.22
N LEU A 349 -0.28 -34.28 12.04
CA LEU A 349 -0.47 -32.92 11.58
C LEU A 349 0.65 -32.46 10.64
N ALA A 350 1.92 -32.67 11.03
CA ALA A 350 3.08 -32.27 10.21
C ALA A 350 3.17 -33.00 8.87
N HIS A 351 2.62 -34.22 8.75
CA HIS A 351 2.54 -34.95 7.48
C HIS A 351 1.28 -34.63 6.65
N GLY A 352 0.28 -34.01 7.27
CA GLY A 352 -0.97 -33.62 6.60
C GLY A 352 -0.96 -32.20 6.04
N LEU A 353 0.08 -31.41 6.35
CA LEU A 353 0.42 -30.12 5.73
C LEU A 353 1.28 -30.36 4.49
#